data_AF-A0A3D4EF83-F1
#
_entry.id   AF-A0A3D4EF83-F1
#
_cell.length_a   1.000
_cell.length_b   1.000
_cell.length_c   1.000
_cell.angle_alpha   90.00
_cell.angle_beta   90.00
_cell.angle_gamma   90.00
#
_symmetry.space_group_name_H-M   'P 1'
#
loop_
_entity.id
_entity.type
_entity.pdbx_description
1 polymer ?
#
loop_
_entity_poly.entity_id
_entity_poly.type
_entity_poly.pdbx_seq_one_letter_code
_entity_poly.pdbx_strand_id
1 'polypeptide(L)' 'MAGVSDFAFRAICAEMGAALTTTEMVSAKALVYGDAKTKSLLYNPEVCHPFAAQIFG' A
#
# COMPACT_ATOMS: atom_id res chain seq x y z
N MET A 1 -5.12 -5.00 -3.84
CA MET A 1 -6.54 -5.40 -3.70
C MET A 1 -7.19 -4.53 -2.63
N ALA A 2 -8.12 -3.66 -3.00
CA ALA A 2 -8.78 -2.78 -2.03
C ALA A 2 -9.49 -3.61 -0.94
N GLY A 3 -9.28 -3.23 0.33
CA GLY A 3 -9.76 -3.93 1.52
C GLY A 3 -8.98 -5.19 1.90
N VAL A 4 -7.91 -5.56 1.18
CA VAL A 4 -7.15 -6.79 1.45
C VAL A 4 -5.66 -6.53 1.57
N SER A 5 -5.07 -5.79 0.64
CA SER A 5 -3.62 -5.56 0.60
C SER A 5 -3.17 -4.40 1.49
N ASP A 6 -3.64 -4.38 2.74
CA ASP A 6 -3.16 -3.44 3.76
C ASP A 6 -1.72 -3.77 4.19
N PHE A 7 -1.13 -2.96 5.06
CA PHE A 7 0.27 -3.17 5.45
C PHE A 7 0.49 -4.49 6.21
N ALA A 8 -0.50 -4.96 6.97
CA ALA A 8 -0.38 -6.17 7.79
C ALA A 8 -0.37 -7.41 6.90
N PHE A 9 -1.30 -7.48 5.93
CA PHE A 9 -1.33 -8.55 4.94
C PHE A 9 -0.05 -8.57 4.10
N ARG A 10 0.42 -7.39 3.65
CA ARG A 10 1.65 -7.28 2.88
C ARG A 10 2.89 -7.72 3.67
N ALA A 11 2.94 -7.43 4.98
CA ALA A 11 4.05 -7.87 5.83
C ALA A 11 4.13 -9.40 5.86
N ILE A 12 2.98 -10.07 6.06
CA ILE A 12 2.91 -11.54 6.02
C ILE A 12 3.36 -12.06 4.64
N CYS A 13 2.88 -11.46 3.54
CA CYS A 13 3.32 -11.87 2.20
C CYS A 13 4.83 -11.72 2.01
N ALA A 14 5.43 -10.62 2.47
CA ALA A 14 6.86 -10.37 2.37
C ALA A 14 7.67 -11.39 3.20
N GLU A 15 7.23 -11.68 4.44
CA GLU A 15 7.83 -12.71 5.30
C GLU A 15 7.72 -14.12 4.69
N MET A 16 6.66 -14.38 3.93
CA MET A 16 6.47 -15.64 3.19
C MET A 16 7.26 -15.70 1.86
N GLY A 17 8.10 -14.71 1.57
CA GLY A 17 8.98 -14.70 0.41
C GLY A 17 8.38 -14.08 -0.86
N ALA A 18 7.32 -13.27 -0.74
CA ALA A 18 6.85 -12.49 -1.88
C ALA A 18 7.94 -11.50 -2.32
N ALA A 19 8.31 -11.57 -3.61
CA ALA A 19 9.36 -10.71 -4.17
C ALA A 19 8.96 -9.23 -4.30
N LEU A 20 7.66 -8.94 -4.33
CA LEU A 20 7.10 -7.59 -4.40
C LEU A 20 5.68 -7.60 -3.82
N THR A 21 5.34 -6.58 -3.04
CA THR A 21 3.96 -6.33 -2.61
C THR A 21 3.43 -5.02 -3.19
N THR A 22 2.11 -4.82 -3.19
CA THR A 22 1.49 -3.59 -3.70
C THR A 22 0.46 -3.06 -2.71
N THR A 23 0.36 -1.74 -2.56
CA THR A 23 -0.68 -1.11 -1.76
C THR A 23 -2.08 -1.41 -2.31
N GLU A 24 -3.10 -1.03 -1.53
CA GLU A 24 -4.44 -0.81 -2.08
C GLU A 24 -4.43 0.32 -3.14
N MET A 25 -5.59 0.52 -3.78
CA MET A 25 -5.78 1.61 -4.74
C MET A 25 -5.74 2.96 -4.03
N VAL A 26 -4.75 3.79 -4.39
CA VAL A 26 -4.54 5.14 -3.85
C VAL A 26 -5.02 6.17 -4.87
N SER A 27 -5.98 7.02 -4.48
CA SER A 27 -6.54 8.03 -5.39
C SER A 27 -5.57 9.20 -5.57
N ALA A 28 -5.17 9.48 -6.81
CA ALA A 28 -4.36 10.62 -7.18
C ALA A 28 -5.04 11.94 -6.80
N LYS A 29 -6.35 12.07 -7.06
CA LYS A 29 -7.13 13.26 -6.69
C LYS A 29 -7.13 13.46 -5.18
N ALA A 30 -7.38 12.41 -4.40
CA ALA A 30 -7.41 12.52 -2.94
C ALA A 30 -6.02 12.80 -2.35
N LEU A 31 -4.93 12.28 -2.95
CA LEU A 31 -3.56 12.65 -2.60
C LEU A 31 -3.30 14.15 -2.80
N VAL A 32 -3.73 14.72 -3.93
CA VAL A 32 -3.58 16.15 -4.23
C VAL A 32 -4.32 17.02 -3.22
N TYR A 33 -5.53 16.61 -2.79
CA TYR A 33 -6.29 17.31 -1.76
C TYR A 33 -5.86 16.97 -0.32
N GLY A 34 -4.81 16.16 -0.14
CA GLY A 34 -4.22 15.88 1.16
C GLY A 34 -5.04 14.98 2.08
N ASP A 35 -5.97 14.20 1.53
CA ASP A 35 -6.86 13.31 2.29
C ASP A 35 -6.09 12.35 3.21
N ALA A 36 -6.48 12.32 4.48
CA ALA A 36 -5.76 11.58 5.52
C ALA A 36 -5.86 10.06 5.32
N LYS A 37 -7.04 9.56 4.89
CA LYS A 37 -7.24 8.13 4.62
C LYS A 37 -6.39 7.67 3.43
N THR A 38 -6.31 8.48 2.38
CA THR A 38 -5.50 8.17 1.21
C THR A 38 -4.02 8.13 1.56
N LYS A 39 -3.55 9.03 2.42
CA LYS A 39 -2.17 8.98 2.95
C LYS A 39 -1.91 7.73 3.78
N SER A 40 -2.86 7.27 4.60
CA SER A 40 -2.65 6.07 5.42
C SER A 40 -2.48 4.80 4.58
N LEU A 41 -3.05 4.75 3.37
CA LEU A 41 -2.85 3.62 2.44
C LEU A 41 -1.40 3.47 1.95
N LEU A 42 -0.60 4.54 2.01
CA LEU A 42 0.82 4.55 1.65
C LEU A 42 1.75 4.13 2.80
N TYR A 43 1.20 3.92 4.01
CA TYR A 43 1.99 3.43 5.13
C TYR A 43 2.57 2.04 4.83
N ASN A 44 3.85 1.86 5.10
CA ASN A 44 4.55 0.61 4.87
C ASN A 44 5.72 0.42 5.86
N PRO A 45 5.79 -0.71 6.58
CA PRO A 45 6.93 -1.06 7.43
C PRO A 45 8.13 -1.58 6.61
N GLU A 46 9.32 -1.59 7.21
CA GLU A 46 10.55 -1.97 6.50
C GLU A 46 10.52 -3.40 5.93
N VAL A 47 9.89 -4.34 6.63
CA VAL A 47 9.76 -5.75 6.22
C VAL A 47 9.07 -5.91 4.86
N CYS A 48 8.25 -4.93 4.46
CA CYS A 48 7.53 -4.96 3.20
C CYS A 48 8.36 -4.43 2.02
N HIS A 49 9.63 -4.03 2.21
CA HIS A 49 10.46 -3.59 1.08
C HIS A 49 11.02 -4.78 0.28
N PRO A 50 10.94 -4.75 -1.06
CA PRO A 50 10.35 -3.70 -1.90
C PRO A 50 8.81 -3.79 -2.00
N PHE A 51 8.15 -2.62 -2.13
CA PHE A 51 6.71 -2.54 -2.44
C PHE A 51 6.42 -1.46 -3.49
N ALA A 52 5.29 -1.61 -4.18
CA ALA A 52 4.75 -0.64 -5.14
C ALA A 52 3.53 0.09 -4.57
N ALA A 53 3.40 1.38 -4.90
CA ALA A 53 2.18 2.14 -4.66
C ALA A 53 1.27 2.09 -5.89
N GLN A 54 0.06 1.55 -5.75
CA GLN A 54 -0.92 1.47 -6.83
C GLN A 54 -1.75 2.75 -6.88
N ILE A 55 -1.41 3.67 -7.80
CA ILE A 55 -2.15 4.92 -7.99
C ILE A 55 -3.24 4.75 -9.05
N PHE A 56 -4.42 5.32 -8.79
CA PHE A 56 -5.48 5.52 -9.78
C PHE A 56 -5.95 6.98 -9.73
N GLY A 57 -6.44 7.53 -10.84
CA GLY A 57 -6.84 8.93 -10.93
C GLY A 57 -7.97 9.11 -11.91
#